data_AF-A0A932WYR2-F1
#
_entry.id   AF-A0A932WYR2-F1
#
_cell.length_a   1.000
_cell.length_b   1.000
_cell.length_c   1.000
_cell.angle_alpha   90.00
_cell.angle_beta   90.00
_cell.angle_gamma   90.00
#
_symmetry.space_group_name_H-M   'P 1'
#
loop_
_entity.id
_entity.type
_entity.pdbx_description
1 polymer ?
#
loop_
_entity_poly.entity_id
_entity_poly.type
_entity_poly.pdbx_seq_one_letter_code
_entity_poly.pdbx_strand_id
1 'polypeptide(L)'
;MPSNRDPKYNSTVNPKYNSSINPDYNSTINPKYNSSINPNYNSTINPRYNSSINPKYNSSINPKYNSTINPNYNSAVNPKLNRRLAGFYCFSTQIKFNAYLFRANQKVWLLFGEDLTWIGYAVSNENGGFNVFDLDAEWVAYYSDNSKAGLNLFTLSAEWIGFTT
;
A
#
# COMPACT_ATOMS: atom_id res chain seq x y z
N MET A 1 16.70 6.95 -3.99
CA MET A 1 15.46 7.73 -3.95
C MET A 1 15.79 9.20 -4.24
N PRO A 2 15.03 9.91 -5.09
CA PRO A 2 15.18 11.35 -5.31
C PRO A 2 14.84 12.16 -4.05
N SER A 3 15.50 13.31 -3.83
CA SER A 3 15.32 14.13 -2.62
C SER A 3 13.89 14.67 -2.44
N ASN A 4 13.16 14.93 -3.53
CA ASN A 4 11.76 15.35 -3.47
C ASN A 4 10.80 14.24 -3.01
N ARG A 5 11.26 12.98 -3.00
CA ARG A 5 10.51 11.84 -2.45
C ARG A 5 10.98 11.49 -1.04
N ASP A 6 12.03 12.13 -0.53
CA ASP A 6 12.57 11.86 0.80
C ASP A 6 11.88 12.75 1.86
N PRO A 7 11.05 12.20 2.76
CA PRO A 7 10.40 12.98 3.81
C PRO A 7 11.37 13.61 4.82
N LYS A 8 12.65 13.19 4.86
CA LYS A 8 13.66 13.89 5.66
C LYS A 8 13.99 15.28 5.09
N TYR A 9 13.95 15.43 3.76
CA TYR A 9 14.38 16.65 3.07
C TYR A 9 13.24 17.40 2.38
N ASN A 10 12.06 16.78 2.24
CA ASN A 10 10.88 17.41 1.67
C ASN A 10 9.72 17.48 2.68
N SER A 11 9.42 18.68 3.15
CA SER A 11 8.33 18.93 4.09
C SER A 11 6.94 18.63 3.52
N THR A 12 6.75 18.68 2.20
CA THR A 12 5.44 18.42 1.59
C THR A 12 5.03 16.95 1.68
N VAL A 13 5.99 16.04 1.88
CA VAL A 13 5.74 14.61 2.07
C VAL A 13 6.11 14.13 3.47
N ASN A 14 6.54 15.04 4.36
CA ASN A 14 6.85 14.75 5.75
C ASN A 14 5.59 14.92 6.60
N PRO A 15 5.08 13.86 7.24
CA PRO A 15 3.81 13.96 7.94
C PRO A 15 3.90 14.68 9.30
N LYS A 16 5.11 15.00 9.80
CA LYS A 16 5.27 15.91 10.95
C LYS A 16 5.01 17.36 10.56
N TYR A 17 5.28 17.74 9.31
CA TYR A 17 5.20 19.12 8.85
C TYR A 17 4.01 19.38 7.92
N ASN A 18 3.45 18.34 7.29
CA ASN A 18 2.27 18.43 6.45
C ASN A 18 1.06 17.80 7.14
N SER A 19 0.19 18.64 7.70
CA SER A 19 -1.05 18.23 8.37
C SER A 19 -2.06 17.57 7.44
N SER A 20 -2.02 17.84 6.12
CA SER A 20 -2.97 17.24 5.17
C SER A 20 -2.77 15.75 5.02
N ILE A 21 -1.53 15.26 5.15
CA ILE A 21 -1.19 13.83 5.00
C ILE A 21 -1.13 13.10 6.35
N ASN A 22 -1.24 13.81 7.47
CA ASN A 22 -1.17 13.23 8.81
C ASN A 22 -2.58 12.95 9.35
N PRO A 23 -2.98 11.67 9.54
CA PRO A 23 -4.30 11.30 10.04
C PRO A 23 -4.64 11.84 11.44
N ASP A 24 -3.65 12.14 12.28
CA ASP A 24 -3.90 12.70 13.62
C ASP A 24 -4.37 14.16 13.54
N TYR A 25 -4.06 14.85 12.45
CA TYR A 25 -4.45 16.24 12.20
C TYR A 25 -5.56 16.38 11.15
N ASN A 26 -5.80 15.36 10.33
CA ASN A 26 -6.81 15.36 9.28
C ASN A 26 -7.78 14.18 9.44
N SER A 27 -8.98 14.47 9.95
CA SER A 27 -10.01 13.46 10.21
C SER A 27 -10.58 12.80 8.95
N THR A 28 -10.50 13.45 7.78
CA THR A 28 -11.03 12.88 6.53
C THR A 28 -10.23 11.68 6.06
N ILE A 29 -8.94 11.62 6.41
CA ILE A 29 -8.03 10.51 6.12
C ILE A 29 -7.76 9.63 7.36
N ASN A 30 -8.50 9.84 8.45
CA ASN A 30 -8.37 9.05 9.67
C ASN A 30 -9.46 7.96 9.75
N PRO A 31 -9.10 6.68 9.59
CA PRO A 31 -10.08 5.60 9.58
C PRO A 31 -10.78 5.38 10.93
N LYS A 32 -10.28 5.89 12.06
CA LYS A 32 -11.00 5.76 13.34
C LYS A 32 -12.32 6.55 13.37
N TYR A 33 -12.48 7.53 12.50
CA TYR A 33 -13.67 8.40 12.46
C TYR A 33 -14.33 8.47 11.09
N ASN A 34 -13.56 8.27 10.01
CA ASN A 34 -14.11 8.14 8.68
C ASN A 34 -14.41 6.67 8.35
N SER A 35 -15.68 6.28 8.48
CA SER A 35 -16.14 4.92 8.22
C SER A 35 -15.99 4.50 6.76
N SER A 36 -16.00 5.42 5.79
CA SER A 36 -15.93 5.08 4.36
C SER A 36 -14.57 4.51 3.96
N ILE A 37 -13.52 4.85 4.71
CA ILE A 37 -12.14 4.38 4.49
C ILE A 37 -11.69 3.33 5.52
N ASN A 38 -12.52 3.02 6.51
CA ASN A 38 -12.23 2.00 7.51
C ASN A 38 -12.85 0.66 7.10
N PRO A 39 -12.05 -0.37 6.81
CA PRO A 39 -12.58 -1.64 6.35
C PRO A 39 -13.39 -2.40 7.42
N ASN A 40 -13.26 -2.08 8.72
CA ASN A 40 -14.13 -2.67 9.73
C ASN A 40 -15.56 -2.11 9.70
N TYR A 41 -15.77 -0.94 9.11
CA TYR A 41 -17.08 -0.30 9.00
C TYR A 41 -17.62 -0.28 7.57
N ASN A 42 -16.75 -0.39 6.56
CA ASN A 42 -17.13 -0.45 5.16
C ASN A 42 -16.82 -1.83 4.57
N SER A 43 -17.88 -2.60 4.34
CA SER A 43 -17.81 -3.96 3.79
C SER A 43 -17.31 -4.01 2.34
N THR A 44 -17.49 -2.94 1.55
CA THR A 44 -17.08 -2.94 0.14
C THR A 44 -15.55 -2.97 0.00
N ILE A 45 -14.84 -2.35 0.94
CA ILE A 45 -13.38 -2.31 0.96
C ILE A 45 -12.76 -3.41 1.83
N ASN A 46 -13.57 -4.19 2.55
CA ASN A 46 -13.11 -5.26 3.43
C ASN A 46 -13.00 -6.58 2.66
N PRO A 47 -11.80 -7.17 2.52
CA PRO A 47 -11.64 -8.41 1.76
C PRO A 47 -12.27 -9.63 2.44
N ARG A 48 -12.64 -9.56 3.73
CA ARG A 48 -13.42 -10.61 4.40
C ARG A 48 -14.89 -10.58 4.00
N TYR A 49 -15.43 -9.41 3.68
CA TYR A 49 -16.84 -9.23 3.27
C TYR A 49 -17.01 -9.05 1.75
N ASN A 50 -15.93 -8.87 0.97
CA ASN A 50 -15.94 -8.72 -0.49
C ASN A 50 -14.92 -9.65 -1.19
N SER A 51 -15.41 -10.67 -1.91
CA SER A 51 -14.57 -11.68 -2.58
C SER A 51 -13.83 -11.17 -3.81
N SER A 52 -14.31 -10.11 -4.47
CA SER A 52 -13.69 -9.56 -5.68
C SER A 52 -12.30 -8.96 -5.43
N ILE A 53 -12.08 -8.48 -4.19
CA ILE A 53 -10.81 -7.90 -3.71
C ILE A 53 -10.07 -8.85 -2.75
N ASN A 54 -10.53 -10.10 -2.62
CA ASN A 54 -9.89 -11.12 -1.80
C ASN A 54 -9.06 -12.07 -2.66
N PRO A 55 -7.72 -12.08 -2.56
CA PRO A 55 -6.85 -12.92 -3.37
C PRO A 55 -7.00 -14.43 -3.09
N LYS A 56 -7.61 -14.85 -1.98
CA LYS A 56 -7.94 -16.27 -1.77
C LYS A 56 -9.07 -16.76 -2.66
N TYR A 57 -9.96 -15.86 -3.09
CA TYR A 57 -11.14 -16.19 -3.90
C TYR A 57 -11.05 -15.68 -5.33
N ASN A 58 -10.15 -14.74 -5.62
CA ASN A 58 -9.94 -14.19 -6.95
C ASN A 58 -8.48 -14.40 -7.41
N SER A 59 -8.28 -15.38 -8.27
CA SER A 59 -6.95 -15.74 -8.80
C SER A 59 -6.31 -14.64 -9.65
N SER A 60 -7.09 -13.77 -10.30
CA SER A 60 -6.57 -12.71 -11.16
C SER A 60 -5.76 -11.66 -10.40
N ILE A 61 -6.03 -11.49 -9.10
CA ILE A 61 -5.35 -10.54 -8.21
C ILE A 61 -4.38 -11.23 -7.24
N ASN A 62 -4.24 -12.55 -7.33
CA ASN A 62 -3.33 -13.33 -6.50
C ASN A 62 -2.04 -13.66 -7.27
N PRO A 63 -0.87 -13.10 -6.89
CA PRO A 63 0.38 -13.37 -7.59
C PRO A 63 0.81 -14.84 -7.58
N LYS A 64 0.35 -15.67 -6.64
CA LYS A 64 0.64 -17.11 -6.65
C LYS A 64 -0.01 -17.82 -7.84
N TYR A 65 -1.19 -17.35 -8.27
CA TYR A 65 -1.98 -17.98 -9.34
C TYR A 65 -1.94 -17.22 -10.66
N ASN A 66 -1.55 -15.94 -10.65
CA ASN A 66 -1.43 -15.13 -11.86
C ASN A 66 0.05 -14.80 -12.15
N SER A 67 0.64 -15.52 -13.10
CA SER A 67 2.04 -15.36 -13.52
C SER A 67 2.36 -13.96 -14.06
N THR A 68 1.39 -13.25 -14.62
CA THR A 68 1.60 -11.90 -15.19
C THR A 68 1.93 -10.86 -14.13
N ILE A 69 1.52 -11.08 -12.88
CA ILE A 69 1.81 -10.20 -11.73
C ILE A 69 2.76 -10.87 -10.73
N ASN A 70 3.31 -12.05 -11.03
CA ASN A 70 4.26 -12.73 -10.18
C ASN A 70 5.70 -12.31 -10.55
N PRO A 71 6.47 -11.71 -9.63
CA PRO A 71 7.82 -11.25 -9.94
C PRO A 71 8.84 -12.38 -10.18
N ASN A 72 8.54 -13.62 -9.77
CA ASN A 72 9.41 -14.77 -10.06
C ASN A 72 9.21 -15.31 -11.48
N TYR A 73 8.04 -15.08 -12.08
CA TYR A 73 7.71 -15.58 -13.42
C TYR A 73 7.67 -14.48 -14.49
N ASN A 74 7.50 -13.22 -14.09
CA ASN A 74 7.47 -12.08 -15.01
C ASN A 74 8.54 -11.04 -14.64
N SER A 75 9.58 -10.97 -15.46
CA SER A 75 10.68 -10.01 -15.30
C SER A 75 10.24 -8.55 -15.40
N ALA A 76 9.14 -8.27 -16.11
CA ALA A 76 8.62 -6.91 -16.25
C ALA A 76 8.13 -6.33 -14.92
N VAL A 77 7.74 -7.17 -13.95
CA VAL A 77 7.30 -6.75 -12.61
C VAL A 77 8.31 -7.08 -11.50
N ASN A 78 9.50 -7.56 -11.87
CA ASN A 78 10.57 -7.88 -10.93
C ASN A 78 11.56 -6.71 -10.81
N PRO A 79 11.69 -6.05 -9.65
CA PRO A 79 12.56 -4.88 -9.48
C PRO A 79 14.06 -5.18 -9.58
N LYS A 80 14.48 -6.44 -9.41
CA LYS A 80 15.87 -6.85 -9.63
C LYS A 80 16.23 -6.89 -11.11
N LEU A 81 15.24 -7.07 -11.99
CA LEU A 81 15.42 -7.21 -13.44
C LEU A 81 14.92 -5.98 -14.23
N ASN A 82 13.92 -5.27 -13.71
CA ASN A 82 13.35 -4.07 -14.31
C ASN A 82 13.50 -2.84 -13.41
N ARG A 83 14.42 -1.94 -13.77
CA ARG A 83 14.69 -0.68 -13.04
C ARG A 83 13.72 0.46 -13.38
N ARG A 84 12.77 0.25 -14.29
CA ARG A 84 11.81 1.27 -14.75
C ARG A 84 10.43 1.14 -14.08
N LEU A 85 10.32 0.32 -13.05
CA LEU A 85 9.07 0.13 -12.34
C LEU A 85 8.61 1.43 -11.67
N ALA A 86 7.38 1.81 -11.95
CA ALA A 86 6.70 2.87 -11.23
C ALA A 86 6.27 2.35 -9.85
N GLY A 87 6.49 3.15 -8.82
CA GLY A 87 6.24 2.75 -7.46
C GLY A 87 6.32 3.88 -6.46
N PHE A 88 6.10 3.51 -5.21
CA PHE A 88 6.30 4.36 -4.05
C PHE A 88 7.43 3.86 -3.16
N TYR A 89 7.99 4.80 -2.39
CA TYR A 89 8.84 4.48 -1.25
C TYR A 89 7.97 4.43 0.00
N CYS A 90 8.08 3.37 0.80
CA CYS A 90 7.29 3.18 2.01
C CYS A 90 8.11 3.50 3.25
N PHE A 91 7.54 4.30 4.14
CA PHE A 91 8.16 4.76 5.37
C PHE A 91 7.32 4.40 6.59
N SER A 92 7.97 4.21 7.74
CA SER A 92 7.28 4.28 9.04
C SER A 92 6.91 5.72 9.38
N THR A 93 6.03 5.91 10.38
CA THR A 93 5.70 7.24 10.91
C THR A 93 6.91 8.01 11.47
N GLN A 94 7.99 7.31 11.81
CA GLN A 94 9.26 7.90 12.23
C GLN A 94 10.20 8.23 11.06
N ILE A 95 9.72 8.17 9.80
CA ILE A 95 10.50 8.50 8.60
C ILE A 95 11.64 7.49 8.36
N LYS A 96 11.49 6.25 8.86
CA LYS A 96 12.40 5.15 8.49
C LYS A 96 11.91 4.52 7.19
N PHE A 97 12.78 4.45 6.18
CA PHE A 97 12.50 3.70 4.95
C PHE A 97 12.39 2.20 5.27
N ASN A 98 11.36 1.53 4.75
CA ASN A 98 11.08 0.12 5.05
C ASN A 98 10.94 -0.75 3.80
N ALA A 99 10.35 -0.22 2.72
CA ALA A 99 9.94 -1.04 1.60
C ALA A 99 9.70 -0.22 0.32
N TYR A 100 9.59 -0.93 -0.80
CA TYR A 100 9.12 -0.42 -2.08
C TYR A 100 7.75 -1.02 -2.38
N LEU A 101 6.85 -0.21 -2.94
CA LEU A 101 5.59 -0.67 -3.49
C LEU A 101 5.58 -0.43 -5.00
N PHE A 102 5.71 -1.49 -5.79
CA PHE A 102 5.77 -1.39 -7.26
C PHE A 102 4.47 -1.81 -7.91
N ARG A 103 4.04 -1.07 -8.94
CA ARG A 103 2.83 -1.41 -9.67
C ARG A 103 3.04 -2.65 -10.55
N ALA A 104 2.24 -3.70 -10.35
CA ALA A 104 2.22 -4.86 -11.25
C ALA A 104 1.13 -4.72 -12.32
N ASN A 105 -0.06 -4.26 -11.95
CA ASN A 105 -1.11 -3.92 -12.90
C ASN A 105 -2.04 -2.82 -12.35
N GLN A 106 -3.28 -2.73 -12.84
CA GLN A 106 -4.25 -1.74 -12.38
C GLN A 106 -4.75 -1.99 -10.95
N LYS A 107 -4.83 -3.26 -10.52
CA LYS A 107 -5.39 -3.65 -9.22
C LYS A 107 -4.32 -4.07 -8.21
N VAL A 108 -3.16 -4.55 -8.65
CA VAL A 108 -2.15 -5.16 -7.78
C VAL A 108 -0.84 -4.39 -7.81
N TRP A 109 -0.32 -4.15 -6.62
CA TRP A 109 1.02 -3.65 -6.36
C TRP A 109 1.80 -4.70 -5.58
N LEU A 110 3.09 -4.82 -5.83
CA LEU A 110 3.98 -5.77 -5.18
C LEU A 110 4.81 -5.05 -4.13
N LEU A 111 4.87 -5.63 -2.93
CA LEU A 111 5.61 -5.10 -1.80
C LEU A 111 6.98 -5.80 -1.71
N PHE A 112 8.03 -5.00 -1.73
CA PHE A 112 9.41 -5.47 -1.63
C PHE A 112 10.11 -4.82 -0.45
N GLY A 113 10.88 -5.60 0.32
CA GLY A 113 11.72 -5.08 1.39
C GLY A 113 12.85 -4.19 0.90
N GLU A 114 13.63 -3.65 1.83
CA GLU A 114 14.77 -2.76 1.53
C GLU A 114 15.80 -3.40 0.59
N ASP A 115 15.96 -4.72 0.68
CA ASP A 115 16.86 -5.58 -0.11
C ASP A 115 16.23 -6.10 -1.42
N LEU A 116 15.05 -5.58 -1.78
CA LEU A 116 14.23 -6.07 -2.90
C LEU A 116 13.80 -7.53 -2.76
N THR A 117 13.70 -8.06 -1.55
CA THR A 117 13.02 -9.33 -1.30
C THR A 117 11.51 -9.12 -1.42
N TRP A 118 10.83 -9.98 -2.17
CA TRP A 118 9.37 -9.91 -2.30
C TRP A 118 8.73 -10.40 -1.00
N ILE A 119 7.97 -9.53 -0.33
CA ILE A 119 7.45 -9.79 1.03
C ILE A 119 5.92 -9.74 1.11
N GLY A 120 5.24 -9.35 0.04
CA GLY A 120 3.79 -9.26 0.01
C GLY A 120 3.27 -8.51 -1.21
N TYR A 121 2.01 -8.14 -1.18
CA TYR A 121 1.36 -7.38 -2.25
C TYR A 121 0.15 -6.63 -1.72
N ALA A 122 -0.28 -5.60 -2.46
CA ALA A 122 -1.45 -4.80 -2.14
C ALA A 122 -2.46 -4.89 -3.28
N VAL A 123 -3.72 -5.16 -2.96
CA VAL A 123 -4.83 -5.25 -3.91
C VAL A 123 -5.73 -4.04 -3.72
N SER A 124 -6.09 -3.37 -4.80
CA SER A 124 -7.00 -2.22 -4.76
C SER A 124 -8.31 -2.61 -4.08
N ASN A 125 -8.77 -1.75 -3.16
CA ASN A 125 -10.07 -1.89 -2.53
C ASN A 125 -11.20 -1.23 -3.34
N GLU A 126 -10.89 -0.78 -4.56
CA GLU A 126 -11.82 -0.10 -5.49
C GLU A 126 -12.40 1.23 -4.97
N ASN A 127 -11.84 1.77 -3.88
CA ASN A 127 -12.27 3.03 -3.25
C ASN A 127 -11.08 3.93 -2.88
N GLY A 128 -10.09 4.04 -3.76
CA GLY A 128 -8.91 4.89 -3.56
C GLY A 128 -7.86 4.37 -2.58
N GLY A 129 -8.02 3.14 -2.06
CA GLY A 129 -7.04 2.49 -1.19
C GLY A 129 -6.66 1.08 -1.66
N PHE A 130 -5.89 0.38 -0.83
CA PHE A 130 -5.43 -0.98 -1.09
C PHE A 130 -5.45 -1.82 0.18
N ASN A 131 -5.83 -3.09 0.08
CA ASN A 131 -5.65 -4.08 1.13
C ASN A 131 -4.29 -4.76 0.95
N VAL A 132 -3.49 -4.83 2.02
CA VAL A 132 -2.15 -5.40 2.01
C VAL A 132 -2.21 -6.85 2.49
N PHE A 133 -1.61 -7.73 1.70
CA PHE A 133 -1.52 -9.15 1.94
C PHE A 133 -0.06 -9.60 2.04
N ASP A 134 0.19 -10.59 2.88
CA ASP A 134 1.44 -11.34 2.83
C ASP A 134 1.45 -12.30 1.62
N LEU A 135 2.54 -13.06 1.48
CA LEU A 135 2.70 -14.01 0.37
C LEU A 135 1.71 -15.19 0.41
N ASP A 136 1.14 -15.48 1.57
CA ASP A 136 0.13 -16.53 1.77
C ASP A 136 -1.31 -16.02 1.60
N ALA A 137 -1.46 -14.77 1.14
CA ALA A 137 -2.74 -14.11 0.93
C ALA A 137 -3.51 -13.84 2.23
N GLU A 138 -2.83 -13.73 3.37
CA GLU A 138 -3.43 -13.24 4.61
C GLU A 138 -3.46 -11.72 4.61
N TRP A 139 -4.60 -11.15 4.99
CA TRP A 139 -4.78 -9.71 5.08
C TRP A 139 -4.13 -9.16 6.35
N VAL A 140 -3.13 -8.28 6.21
CA VAL A 140 -2.27 -7.83 7.32
C VAL A 140 -2.37 -6.34 7.62
N ALA A 141 -2.70 -5.52 6.62
CA ALA A 141 -2.80 -4.07 6.72
C ALA A 141 -3.62 -3.48 5.58
N TYR A 142 -3.82 -2.17 5.56
CA TYR A 142 -4.41 -1.48 4.41
C TYR A 142 -3.83 -0.09 4.21
N TYR A 143 -3.77 0.33 2.95
CA TYR A 143 -3.45 1.68 2.53
C TYR A 143 -4.73 2.46 2.27
N SER A 144 -4.74 3.73 2.68
CA SER A 144 -5.75 4.72 2.30
C SER A 144 -5.07 5.92 1.67
N ASP A 145 -5.76 6.60 0.74
CA ASP A 145 -5.30 7.87 0.17
C ASP A 145 -5.01 8.91 1.27
N ASN A 146 -3.90 9.64 1.13
CA ASN A 146 -3.47 10.63 2.11
C ASN A 146 -3.85 12.08 1.72
N SER A 147 -4.83 12.28 0.82
CA SER A 147 -5.25 13.55 0.22
C SER A 147 -4.23 14.23 -0.70
N LYS A 148 -3.11 13.56 -0.95
CA LYS A 148 -2.05 13.94 -1.90
C LYS A 148 -1.73 12.73 -2.77
N ALA A 149 -0.68 12.81 -3.58
CA ALA A 149 -0.28 11.71 -4.48
C ALA A 149 0.34 10.48 -3.78
N GLY A 150 0.01 10.22 -2.51
CA GLY A 150 0.56 9.13 -1.70
C GLY A 150 -0.50 8.43 -0.86
N LEU A 151 -0.06 7.47 -0.04
CA LEU A 151 -0.91 6.61 0.76
C LEU A 151 -0.46 6.62 2.22
N ASN A 152 -1.41 6.47 3.15
CA ASN A 152 -1.14 6.15 4.54
C ASN A 152 -1.40 4.67 4.80
N LEU A 153 -0.49 4.02 5.51
CA LEU A 153 -0.56 2.62 5.90
C LEU A 153 -1.13 2.49 7.31
N PHE A 154 -2.15 1.67 7.44
CA PHE A 154 -2.82 1.39 8.70
C PHE A 154 -2.81 -0.10 9.02
N THR A 155 -2.73 -0.42 10.31
CA THR A 155 -3.06 -1.76 10.80
C THR A 155 -4.55 -2.04 10.61
N LEU A 156 -4.95 -3.32 10.72
CA LEU A 156 -6.37 -3.71 10.70
C LEU A 156 -7.19 -3.05 11.81
N SER A 157 -6.55 -2.61 12.89
CA SER A 157 -7.15 -1.86 14.00
C SER A 157 -7.19 -0.34 13.77
N ALA A 158 -6.94 0.10 12.53
CA ALA A 158 -6.93 1.51 12.14
C ALA A 158 -5.84 2.35 12.85
N GLU A 159 -4.71 1.74 13.20
CA GLU A 159 -3.54 2.46 13.72
C GLU A 159 -2.62 2.87 12.58
N TRP A 160 -2.24 4.14 12.53
CA TRP A 160 -1.36 4.67 11.50
C TRP A 160 0.10 4.27 11.78
N ILE A 161 0.69 3.49 10.87
CA ILE A 161 2.02 2.90 11.06
C ILE A 161 3.03 3.28 9.98
N GLY A 162 2.57 3.91 8.91
CA GLY A 162 3.46 4.34 7.83
C GLY A 162 2.77 5.13 6.75
N PHE A 163 3.54 5.52 5.75
CA PHE A 163 3.07 6.28 4.61
C PHE A 163 3.96 6.05 3.39
N THR A 164 3.50 6.49 2.23
CA THR A 164 4.24 6.39 0.97
C THR A 164 4.57 7.76 0.38
N THR A 165 5.66 7.83 -0.39
CA THR A 165 6.06 9.04 -1.13
C THR A 165 6.30 8.81 -2.61
#